data_AF-A8WEM1-F1
#
_entry.id   AF-A8WEM1-F1
#
_cell.length_a   1.000
_cell.length_b   1.000
_cell.length_c   1.000
_cell.angle_alpha   90.00
_cell.angle_beta   90.00
_cell.angle_gamma   90.00
#
_symmetry.space_group_name_H-M   'P 1'
#
loop_
_entity.id
_entity.type
_entity.pdbx_description
1 polymer ?
#
loop_
_entity_poly.entity_id
_entity_poly.type
_entity_poly.pdbx_seq_one_letter_code
_entity_poly.pdbx_strand_id
1 'polypeptide(L)' 'LDMMAEAKICEALSGNFKGLCLSSRDCGNVCRREGFTSGVCRGFPLKCFCRKPCA' A
#
# COMPACT_ATOMS: atom_id res chain seq x y z
N LEU A 1 -16.61 16.63 -20.10
CA LEU A 1 -15.99 16.93 -18.80
C LEU A 1 -15.88 15.61 -18.05
N ASP A 2 -14.73 14.94 -18.14
CA ASP A 2 -14.52 13.67 -17.44
C ASP A 2 -14.23 13.97 -15.97
N MET A 3 -15.26 13.98 -15.14
CA MET A 3 -15.11 13.95 -13.69
C MET A 3 -14.78 12.53 -13.28
N MET A 4 -13.57 12.07 -13.59
CA MET A 4 -13.02 10.91 -12.90
C MET A 4 -12.75 11.35 -11.47
N ALA A 5 -13.73 11.13 -10.59
CA ALA A 5 -13.51 11.25 -9.16
C ALA A 5 -12.38 10.27 -8.82
N GLU A 6 -11.17 10.79 -8.62
CA GLU A 6 -10.03 9.98 -8.25
C GLU A 6 -10.39 9.30 -6.94
N ALA A 7 -10.54 7.97 -6.98
CA ALA A 7 -10.98 7.21 -5.81
C ALA A 7 -10.00 7.51 -4.67
N LYS A 8 -10.50 8.03 -3.56
CA LYS A 8 -9.66 8.36 -2.41
C LYS A 8 -8.90 7.10 -2.00
N ILE A 9 -7.58 7.17 -1.95
CA ILE A 9 -6.75 6.03 -1.56
C ILE A 9 -6.54 6.05 -0.05
N CYS A 10 -6.89 4.95 0.61
CA CYS A 10 -6.62 4.69 2.01
C CYS A 10 -5.28 3.96 2.13
N GLU A 11 -4.42 4.45 3.01
CA GLU A 11 -3.13 3.83 3.32
C GLU A 11 -3.14 3.26 4.75
N ALA A 12 -2.53 2.09 4.95
CA ALA A 12 -2.31 1.50 6.26
C ALA A 12 -0.92 0.87 6.33
N LEU A 13 -0.29 0.86 7.50
CA LEU A 13 0.97 0.13 7.69
C LEU A 13 0.70 -1.38 7.58
N SER A 14 1.51 -2.11 6.81
CA SER A 14 1.38 -3.56 6.70
C SER A 14 1.66 -4.24 8.04
N GLY A 15 0.79 -5.18 8.42
CA GLY A 15 0.97 -5.99 9.62
C GLY A 15 1.87 -7.21 9.43
N ASN A 16 1.94 -7.75 8.20
CA ASN A 16 2.71 -8.96 7.89
C ASN A 16 4.07 -8.67 7.25
N PHE A 17 4.32 -7.45 6.76
CA PHE A 17 5.61 -7.11 6.15
C PHE A 17 6.68 -6.91 7.23
N LYS A 18 7.79 -7.65 7.12
CA LYS A 18 8.89 -7.64 8.09
C LYS A 18 10.15 -7.06 7.47
N GLY A 19 10.88 -6.26 8.26
CA GLY A 19 12.15 -5.66 7.87
C GLY A 19 12.00 -4.39 7.02
N LEU A 20 13.11 -3.99 6.38
CA LEU A 20 13.16 -2.82 5.52
C LEU A 20 12.42 -3.07 4.21
N CYS A 21 11.57 -2.14 3.83
CA CYS A 21 10.85 -2.18 2.58
C CYS A 21 11.77 -1.72 1.44
N LEU A 22 12.38 -2.68 0.73
CA LEU A 22 13.28 -2.41 -0.41
C LEU A 22 12.60 -2.63 -1.77
N SER A 23 11.43 -3.28 -1.77
CA SER A 23 10.68 -3.66 -2.97
C SER A 23 9.20 -3.41 -2.76
N SER A 24 8.67 -2.40 -3.46
CA SER A 24 7.23 -2.10 -3.45
C SER A 24 6.40 -3.25 -4.04
N ARG A 25 7.02 -4.11 -4.87
CA ARG A 25 6.37 -5.30 -5.43
C ARG A 25 6.12 -6.36 -4.36
N ASP A 26 7.11 -6.62 -3.50
CA ASP A 26 6.97 -7.54 -2.37
C ASP A 26 6.01 -6.99 -1.31
N CYS A 27 6.12 -5.69 -1.02
CA CYS A 27 5.16 -4.98 -0.19
C CYS A 27 3.73 -5.14 -0.74
N GLY A 28 3.51 -4.89 -2.03
CA GLY A 28 2.20 -5.08 -2.66
C GLY A 28 1.69 -6.53 -2.63
N ASN A 29 2.58 -7.53 -2.78
CA ASN A 29 2.23 -8.95 -2.64
C ASN A 29 1.73 -9.28 -1.23
N VAL A 30 2.38 -8.75 -0.19
CA VAL A 30 1.96 -8.92 1.20
C VAL A 30 0.64 -8.19 1.45
N CYS A 31 0.52 -6.94 1.02
CA CYS A 31 -0.68 -6.13 1.16
C CYS A 31 -1.92 -6.74 0.50
N ARG A 32 -1.76 -7.44 -0.62
CA ARG A 32 -2.85 -8.22 -1.24
C ARG A 32 -3.40 -9.31 -0.33
N ARG A 33 -2.55 -9.96 0.47
CA ARG A 33 -2.98 -10.96 1.47
C ARG A 33 -3.66 -10.31 2.69
N GLU A 34 -3.43 -9.01 2.91
CA GLU A 34 -4.05 -8.20 3.95
C GLU A 34 -5.36 -7.54 3.50
N GLY A 35 -5.83 -7.81 2.27
CA GLY A 35 -7.08 -7.24 1.74
C GLY A 35 -6.93 -5.84 1.11
N PHE A 36 -5.70 -5.44 0.78
CA PHE A 36 -5.41 -4.21 0.04
C PHE A 36 -5.12 -4.51 -1.44
N THR A 37 -5.21 -3.51 -2.31
CA THR A 37 -5.01 -3.71 -3.75
C THR A 37 -3.54 -3.53 -4.17
N SER A 38 -2.77 -2.75 -3.41
CA SER A 38 -1.37 -2.46 -3.69
C SER A 38 -0.59 -2.12 -2.41
N GLY A 39 0.70 -1.87 -2.55
CA GLY A 39 1.56 -1.43 -1.45
C GLY A 39 2.77 -0.62 -1.96
N VAL A 40 3.30 0.24 -1.10
CA VAL A 40 4.45 1.11 -1.39
C VAL A 40 5.45 1.09 -0.24
N CYS A 41 6.74 1.16 -0.57
CA CYS A 41 7.78 1.44 0.41
C CYS A 41 7.94 2.96 0.61
N ARG A 42 7.80 3.44 1.85
CA ARG A 42 7.95 4.87 2.17
C ARG A 42 8.56 5.09 3.55
N GLY A 43 9.24 6.22 3.72
CA GLY A 43 9.78 6.71 4.99
C GLY A 43 11.22 6.28 5.26
N PHE A 44 11.74 6.65 6.44
CA PHE A 44 13.05 6.24 6.93
C PHE A 44 12.93 5.83 8.41
N PRO A 45 13.13 4.55 8.78
CA PRO A 45 13.41 3.40 7.90
C PRO A 45 12.25 3.14 6.91
N LEU A 46 12.57 2.62 5.73
CA LEU A 46 11.57 2.29 4.70
C LEU A 46 10.59 1.25 5.24
N LYS A 47 9.32 1.63 5.37
CA LYS A 47 8.22 0.75 5.80
C LYS A 47 7.26 0.50 4.65
N CYS A 48 6.58 -0.65 4.71
CA CYS A 48 5.55 -1.03 3.75
C CYS A 48 4.19 -0.45 4.15
N PHE A 49 3.61 0.36 3.28
CA PHE A 49 2.26 0.89 3.42
C PHE A 49 1.34 0.26 2.36
N CYS A 50 0.30 -0.41 2.82
CA CYS A 50 -0.74 -1.01 2.00
C CYS A 50 -1.77 0.03 1.58
N ARG A 51 -2.23 -0.08 0.33
CA ARG A 51 -3.10 0.90 -0.33
C ARG A 51 -4.32 0.23 -0.94
N LYS A 52 -5.50 0.82 -0.74
CA LYS A 52 -6.74 0.43 -1.40
C LYS A 52 -7.65 1.64 -1.59
N PRO A 53 -8.58 1.61 -2.57
CA PRO A 53 -9.67 2.58 -2.61
C PRO A 53 -10.44 2.57 -1.29
N CYS A 54 -10.68 3.74 -0.72
CA CYS A 54 -11.64 3.92 0.36
C CYS A 54 -13.05 3.80 -0.24
N ALA A 55 -13.99 3.29 0.56
CA ALA A 55 -15.42 3.47 0.32
C ALA A 55 -15.88 4.81 0.91
#